data_AF-E9DG64-F1
#
_entry.id   AF-E9DG64-F1
#
_cell.length_a   1.000
_cell.length_b   1.000
_cell.length_c   1.000
_cell.angle_alpha   90.00
_cell.angle_beta   90.00
_cell.angle_gamma   90.00
#
_symmetry.space_group_name_H-M   'P 1'
#
loop_
_entity.id
_entity.type
_entity.pdbx_description
1 polymer ?
#
loop_
_entity_poly.entity_id
_entity_poly.type
_entity_poly.pdbx_seq_one_letter_code
_entity_poly.pdbx_strand_id
1 'polypeptide(L)'
;MNIFDYTGFDLGKHKFHGYNAGRGYTLNRGSLVFSMYDYAQKLGIKVFMGSTVTEYWETEDEAGIVVNGEKVAADCVICAEGIHSKGRAAITGQEMQCKETGFVSTRGYLEGKAAIQGPSLTRIVSGMEDGNCMYGWMGPRMHISMGIKIDGGELFWYACHEAASVPPKNNSEAIDHILECMSDWAMRDELESVVRNVSEGRFISQKLVVTTALKSWLSPRRRMIVIGDAAHAALPTSGQGGTQAIEDAAVLAIALELAGKQDIPLALSVTEKIRFKRAQLIQQGGLAVLKFGMNRSDFELFRKDPNLARPPHPAWIFDHDCQEYTYREFAAAAEAVRSGKDYVPTNIPADGEYRIAYDSK
;
A
#
# COMPACT_ATOMS: atom_id res chain seq x y z
N MET A 1 4.89 6.65 17.75
CA MET A 1 6.10 6.72 16.91
C MET A 1 7.01 7.77 17.50
N ASN A 2 8.24 7.39 17.85
CA ASN A 2 9.27 8.37 18.20
C ASN A 2 9.96 8.79 16.91
N ILE A 3 10.08 10.10 16.66
CA ILE A 3 10.68 10.62 15.43
C ILE A 3 11.92 11.42 15.80
N PHE A 4 13.01 11.20 15.08
CA PHE A 4 14.28 11.89 15.24
C PHE A 4 14.73 12.48 13.91
N ASP A 5 15.48 13.56 13.96
CA ASP A 5 16.25 14.00 12.80
C ASP A 5 17.63 13.32 12.73
N TYR A 6 18.35 13.55 11.64
CA TYR A 6 19.66 12.98 11.37
C TYR A 6 20.74 13.38 12.39
N THR A 7 20.56 14.48 13.13
CA THR A 7 21.46 14.90 14.22
C THR A 7 21.16 14.21 15.55
N GLY A 8 20.10 13.38 15.60
CA GLY A 8 19.62 12.73 16.81
C GLY A 8 18.68 13.61 17.64
N PHE A 9 18.26 14.77 17.13
CA PHE A 9 17.29 15.62 17.82
C PHE A 9 15.93 14.90 17.89
N ASP A 10 15.34 14.85 19.08
CA ASP A 10 14.02 14.25 19.31
C ASP A 10 12.92 15.20 18.82
N LEU A 11 12.25 14.82 17.73
CA LEU A 11 11.09 15.50 17.16
C LEU A 11 9.76 15.03 17.81
N GLY A 12 9.84 14.32 18.92
CA GLY A 12 8.74 13.96 19.77
C GLY A 12 8.08 12.61 19.45
N LYS A 13 7.18 12.24 20.36
CA LYS A 13 6.36 11.01 20.28
C LYS A 13 4.99 11.33 19.69
N HIS A 14 4.75 10.84 18.49
CA HIS A 14 3.50 11.01 17.74
C HIS A 14 2.62 9.78 17.84
N LYS A 15 1.34 9.95 18.20
CA LYS A 15 0.38 8.84 18.24
C LYS A 15 -0.06 8.47 16.83
N PHE A 16 -0.06 7.17 16.52
CA PHE A 16 -0.70 6.65 15.31
C PHE A 16 -2.18 6.39 15.62
N HIS A 17 -3.01 7.38 15.33
CA HIS A 17 -4.47 7.21 15.40
C HIS A 17 -4.91 6.18 14.37
N GLY A 18 -5.95 5.40 14.68
CA GLY A 18 -6.45 4.34 13.79
C GLY A 18 -5.64 3.04 13.79
N TYR A 19 -4.46 2.96 14.41
CA TYR A 19 -3.66 1.71 14.47
C TYR A 19 -3.79 1.00 15.82
N ASN A 20 -5.03 0.69 16.18
CA ASN A 20 -5.36 -0.15 17.34
C ASN A 20 -6.30 -1.30 16.92
N ALA A 21 -6.50 -2.26 17.83
CA ALA A 21 -7.33 -3.42 17.55
C ALA A 21 -8.72 -3.00 17.05
N GLY A 22 -9.12 -3.53 15.90
CA GLY A 22 -10.38 -3.19 15.23
C GLY A 22 -10.37 -1.91 14.38
N ARG A 23 -9.25 -1.18 14.28
CA ARG A 23 -9.14 0.02 13.41
C ARG A 23 -7.99 -0.03 12.42
N GLY A 24 -6.87 -0.67 12.76
CA GLY A 24 -5.71 -0.71 11.90
C GLY A 24 -4.61 -1.58 12.47
N TYR A 25 -3.91 -2.29 11.58
CA TYR A 25 -2.98 -3.34 11.98
C TYR A 25 -1.64 -3.17 11.27
N THR A 26 -0.56 -3.29 12.03
CA THR A 26 0.80 -3.48 11.50
C THR A 26 1.18 -4.94 11.72
N LEU A 27 1.29 -5.70 10.65
CA LEU A 27 1.54 -7.14 10.71
C LEU A 27 2.37 -7.65 9.53
N ASN A 28 2.87 -8.87 9.68
CA ASN A 28 3.58 -9.56 8.61
C ASN A 28 2.61 -9.90 7.47
N ARG A 29 2.95 -9.50 6.23
CA ARG A 29 2.13 -9.77 5.04
C ARG A 29 1.84 -11.25 4.83
N GLY A 30 2.82 -12.12 5.06
CA GLY A 30 2.66 -13.57 4.94
C GLY A 30 1.62 -14.11 5.92
N SER A 31 1.68 -13.66 7.18
CA SER A 31 0.69 -14.01 8.20
C SER A 31 -0.72 -13.52 7.85
N LEU A 32 -0.86 -12.31 7.28
CA LEU A 32 -2.15 -11.79 6.80
C LEU A 32 -2.75 -12.73 5.75
N VAL A 33 -1.97 -12.96 4.69
CA VAL A 33 -2.42 -13.71 3.51
C VAL A 33 -2.75 -15.14 3.91
N PHE A 34 -1.93 -15.76 4.76
CA PHE A 34 -2.18 -17.12 5.25
C PHE A 34 -3.45 -17.20 6.09
N SER A 35 -3.69 -16.21 6.97
CA SER A 35 -4.91 -16.15 7.78
C SER A 35 -6.16 -15.97 6.91
N MET A 36 -6.09 -15.11 5.89
CA MET A 36 -7.17 -14.92 4.91
C MET A 36 -7.42 -16.19 4.09
N TYR A 37 -6.35 -16.89 3.68
CA TYR A 37 -6.43 -18.15 2.95
C TYR A 37 -7.11 -19.25 3.78
N ASP A 38 -6.65 -19.48 5.01
CA ASP A 38 -7.24 -20.47 5.92
C ASP A 38 -8.73 -20.18 6.18
N TYR A 39 -9.07 -18.90 6.37
CA TYR A 39 -10.46 -18.50 6.53
C TYR A 39 -11.30 -18.73 5.26
N ALA A 40 -10.76 -18.42 4.08
CA ALA A 40 -11.44 -18.71 2.81
C ALA A 40 -11.70 -20.22 2.63
N GLN A 41 -10.75 -21.07 3.01
CA GLN A 41 -10.94 -22.52 2.97
C GLN A 41 -12.02 -23.00 3.94
N LYS A 42 -12.07 -22.44 5.16
CA LYS A 42 -13.13 -22.74 6.15
C LYS A 42 -14.53 -22.37 5.65
N LEU A 43 -14.64 -21.34 4.82
CA LEU A 43 -15.87 -20.96 4.13
C LEU A 43 -16.21 -21.84 2.92
N GLY A 44 -15.34 -22.79 2.55
CA GLY A 44 -15.52 -23.67 1.39
C GLY A 44 -15.17 -23.01 0.05
N ILE A 45 -14.48 -21.87 0.04
CA ILE A 45 -14.02 -21.22 -1.18
C ILE A 45 -12.91 -22.07 -1.80
N LYS A 46 -13.09 -22.47 -3.06
CA LYS A 46 -12.10 -23.25 -3.80
C LYS A 46 -10.92 -22.37 -4.19
N VAL A 47 -9.71 -22.75 -3.76
CA VAL A 47 -8.47 -22.06 -4.11
C VAL A 47 -7.53 -23.04 -4.81
N PHE A 48 -7.14 -22.70 -6.04
CA PHE A 48 -6.25 -23.51 -6.86
C PHE A 48 -4.88 -22.83 -6.96
N MET A 49 -3.86 -23.49 -6.39
CA MET A 49 -2.46 -23.03 -6.43
C MET A 49 -1.73 -23.66 -7.62
N GLY A 50 -0.66 -23.03 -8.09
CA GLY A 50 0.06 -23.51 -9.28
C GLY A 50 -0.75 -23.38 -10.58
N SER A 51 -1.76 -22.51 -10.56
CA SER A 51 -2.71 -22.29 -11.64
C SER A 51 -2.41 -20.97 -12.34
N THR A 52 -1.52 -21.01 -13.34
CA THR A 52 -1.14 -19.79 -14.09
C THR A 52 -2.21 -19.48 -15.14
N VAL A 53 -2.84 -18.31 -15.02
CA VAL A 53 -3.74 -17.79 -16.05
C VAL A 53 -2.92 -17.29 -17.23
N THR A 54 -3.27 -17.75 -18.43
CA THR A 54 -2.55 -17.41 -19.67
C THR A 54 -3.38 -16.55 -20.61
N GLU A 55 -4.71 -16.69 -20.59
CA GLU A 55 -5.62 -15.94 -21.46
C GLU A 55 -6.90 -15.54 -20.74
N TYR A 56 -7.52 -14.46 -21.23
CA TYR A 56 -8.78 -13.89 -20.75
C TYR A 56 -9.74 -13.78 -21.92
N TRP A 57 -11.00 -14.13 -21.72
CA TRP A 57 -12.02 -14.10 -22.78
C TRP A 57 -13.39 -13.70 -22.22
N GLU A 58 -14.24 -13.11 -23.06
CA GLU A 58 -15.61 -12.75 -22.69
C GLU A 58 -16.57 -12.84 -23.88
N THR A 59 -17.83 -13.13 -23.57
CA THR A 59 -18.99 -13.06 -24.47
C THR A 59 -20.01 -12.07 -23.89
N GLU A 60 -21.18 -11.95 -24.51
CA GLU A 60 -22.27 -11.13 -23.96
C GLU A 60 -22.83 -11.71 -22.65
N ASP A 61 -22.67 -13.01 -22.40
CA ASP A 61 -23.34 -13.73 -21.30
C ASP A 61 -22.39 -14.27 -20.23
N GLU A 62 -21.12 -14.46 -20.56
CA GLU A 62 -20.12 -15.04 -19.66
C GLU A 62 -18.72 -14.44 -19.89
N ALA A 63 -17.83 -14.67 -18.94
CA ALA A 63 -16.40 -14.42 -19.09
C ALA A 63 -15.60 -15.60 -18.56
N GLY A 64 -14.31 -15.63 -18.85
CA GLY A 64 -13.48 -16.70 -18.36
C GLY A 64 -12.00 -16.51 -18.62
N ILE A 65 -11.28 -17.56 -18.25
CA ILE A 65 -9.84 -17.64 -18.32
C ILE A 65 -9.40 -18.93 -19.00
N VAL A 66 -8.18 -18.93 -19.51
CA VAL A 66 -7.44 -20.16 -19.81
C VAL A 66 -6.38 -20.34 -18.73
N VAL A 67 -6.39 -21.52 -18.10
CA VAL A 67 -5.49 -21.87 -17.01
C VAL A 67 -4.98 -23.28 -17.23
N ASN A 68 -3.66 -23.44 -17.24
CA ASN A 68 -3.01 -24.74 -17.52
C ASN A 68 -3.50 -25.41 -18.82
N GLY A 69 -3.87 -24.62 -19.84
CA GLY A 69 -4.39 -25.10 -21.13
C GLY A 69 -5.90 -25.42 -21.12
N GLU A 70 -6.58 -25.31 -19.99
CA GLU A 70 -8.02 -25.54 -19.87
C GLU A 70 -8.79 -24.22 -19.83
N LYS A 71 -9.94 -24.20 -20.50
CA LYS A 71 -10.85 -23.05 -20.53
C LYS A 71 -11.85 -23.15 -19.39
N VAL A 72 -11.91 -22.12 -18.54
CA VAL A 72 -12.84 -22.02 -17.40
C VAL A 72 -13.75 -20.82 -17.61
N ALA A 73 -15.06 -21.03 -17.44
CA ALA A 73 -16.10 -20.02 -17.63
C ALA A 73 -16.79 -19.65 -16.30
N ALA A 74 -17.27 -18.41 -16.20
CA ALA A 74 -18.01 -17.85 -15.08
C ALA A 74 -18.86 -16.65 -15.52
N ASP A 75 -19.70 -16.14 -14.62
CA ASP A 75 -20.51 -14.93 -14.90
C ASP A 75 -19.63 -13.68 -15.11
N CYS A 76 -18.52 -13.59 -14.37
CA CYS A 76 -17.49 -12.56 -14.49
C CYS A 76 -16.10 -13.05 -14.05
N VAL A 77 -15.05 -12.32 -14.46
CA VAL A 77 -13.66 -12.52 -14.01
C VAL A 77 -13.16 -11.30 -13.24
N ILE A 78 -12.57 -11.54 -12.06
CA ILE A 78 -11.93 -10.52 -11.23
C ILE A 78 -10.41 -10.70 -11.32
N CYS A 79 -9.71 -9.73 -11.88
CA CYS A 79 -8.27 -9.75 -12.06
C CYS A 79 -7.56 -8.96 -10.94
N ALA A 80 -6.92 -9.69 -10.03
CA ALA A 80 -6.17 -9.14 -8.89
C ALA A 80 -4.69 -9.58 -8.93
N GLU A 81 -4.08 -9.64 -10.12
CA GLU A 81 -2.73 -10.18 -10.36
C GLU A 81 -1.58 -9.26 -9.91
N GLY A 82 -1.89 -8.10 -9.35
CA GLY A 82 -0.91 -7.14 -8.86
C GLY A 82 -0.28 -6.25 -9.93
N ILE A 83 0.79 -5.53 -9.59
CA ILE A 83 1.39 -4.49 -10.44
C ILE A 83 1.86 -5.02 -11.80
N HIS A 84 2.33 -6.26 -11.87
CA HIS A 84 2.80 -6.93 -13.09
C HIS A 84 1.70 -7.72 -13.82
N SER A 85 0.42 -7.39 -13.58
CA SER A 85 -0.72 -8.07 -14.19
C SER A 85 -0.61 -8.14 -15.71
N LYS A 86 -0.72 -9.36 -16.24
CA LYS A 86 -0.88 -9.64 -17.68
C LYS A 86 -2.34 -9.47 -18.09
N GLY A 87 -3.27 -9.82 -17.19
CA GLY A 87 -4.70 -9.64 -17.39
C GLY A 87 -5.11 -8.18 -17.57
N ARG A 88 -4.38 -7.22 -17.00
CA ARG A 88 -4.68 -5.79 -17.17
C ARG A 88 -4.78 -5.38 -18.64
N ALA A 89 -3.75 -5.66 -19.44
CA ALA A 89 -3.74 -5.29 -20.85
C ALA A 89 -4.81 -6.07 -21.63
N ALA A 90 -4.96 -7.36 -21.34
CA ALA A 90 -5.96 -8.22 -21.99
C ALA A 90 -7.41 -7.79 -21.71
N ILE A 91 -7.69 -7.31 -20.49
CA ILE A 91 -9.03 -6.89 -20.05
C ILE A 91 -9.32 -5.46 -20.52
N THR A 92 -8.43 -4.52 -20.20
CA THR A 92 -8.71 -3.08 -20.35
C THR A 92 -8.22 -2.48 -21.66
N GLY A 93 -7.43 -3.24 -22.44
CA GLY A 93 -6.72 -2.74 -23.62
C GLY A 93 -5.62 -1.71 -23.29
N GLN A 94 -5.24 -1.57 -22.01
CA GLN A 94 -4.32 -0.54 -21.55
C GLN A 94 -3.12 -1.14 -20.81
N GLU A 95 -1.94 -0.63 -21.16
CA GLU A 95 -0.71 -0.88 -20.43
C GLU A 95 -0.57 0.11 -19.28
N MET A 96 0.00 -0.35 -18.15
CA MET A 96 0.36 0.53 -17.04
C MET A 96 1.79 0.98 -17.21
N GLN A 97 1.98 2.27 -17.48
CA GLN A 97 3.32 2.84 -17.57
C GLN A 97 3.86 3.12 -16.17
N CYS A 98 5.10 2.71 -15.93
CA CYS A 98 5.83 2.98 -14.70
C CYS A 98 6.87 4.07 -14.94
N LYS A 99 6.82 5.15 -14.16
CA LYS A 99 7.83 6.21 -14.17
C LYS A 99 8.62 6.17 -12.87
N GLU A 100 9.95 6.06 -12.98
CA GLU A 100 10.84 6.09 -11.83
C GLU A 100 10.76 7.45 -11.11
N THR A 101 10.81 7.41 -9.78
CA THR A 101 10.76 8.60 -8.93
C THR A 101 12.14 9.14 -8.55
N GLY A 102 13.21 8.40 -8.84
CA GLY A 102 14.55 8.66 -8.33
C GLY A 102 14.81 8.14 -6.91
N PHE A 103 13.83 7.47 -6.29
CA PHE A 103 13.94 6.91 -4.95
C PHE A 103 13.78 5.38 -4.95
N VAL A 104 14.32 4.76 -3.91
CA VAL A 104 14.30 3.31 -3.66
C VAL A 104 13.73 3.07 -2.28
N SER A 105 12.88 2.04 -2.18
CA SER A 105 12.39 1.51 -0.91
C SER A 105 13.15 0.23 -0.61
N THR A 106 13.91 0.23 0.47
CA THR A 106 14.61 -0.95 0.99
C THR A 106 14.04 -1.36 2.33
N ARG A 107 13.89 -2.66 2.58
CA ARG A 107 13.28 -3.20 3.79
C ARG A 107 14.03 -4.43 4.24
N GLY A 108 14.12 -4.58 5.55
CA GLY A 108 14.70 -5.75 6.19
C GLY A 108 13.83 -6.24 7.33
N TYR A 109 13.93 -7.54 7.60
CA TYR A 109 13.31 -8.18 8.74
C TYR A 109 14.35 -8.99 9.52
N LEU A 110 14.18 -8.98 10.84
CA LEU A 110 15.12 -9.47 11.83
C LEU A 110 14.36 -10.15 12.97
N GLU A 111 14.99 -11.17 13.57
CA GLU A 111 14.58 -11.66 14.88
C GLU A 111 15.00 -10.63 15.94
N GLY A 112 14.02 -10.05 16.65
CA GLY A 112 14.29 -8.93 17.55
C GLY A 112 15.23 -9.32 18.70
N LYS A 113 15.15 -10.55 19.22
CA LYS A 113 16.01 -11.03 20.31
C LYS A 113 17.48 -11.12 19.93
N ALA A 114 17.78 -11.45 18.67
CA ALA A 114 19.15 -11.46 18.15
C ALA A 114 19.67 -10.02 17.93
N ALA A 115 18.79 -9.10 17.54
CA ALA A 115 19.13 -7.69 17.34
C ALA A 115 19.42 -6.95 18.66
N ILE A 116 18.62 -7.18 19.71
CA ILE A 116 18.70 -6.44 20.99
C ILE A 116 20.02 -6.69 21.76
N GLN A 117 20.76 -7.76 21.45
CA GLN A 117 22.03 -8.09 22.14
C GLN A 117 23.20 -7.14 21.80
N GLY A 118 23.06 -6.27 20.79
CA GLY A 118 24.03 -5.22 20.50
C GLY A 118 23.93 -4.02 21.44
N PRO A 119 25.04 -3.44 21.95
CA PRO A 119 25.03 -2.26 22.82
C PRO A 119 24.26 -1.07 22.19
N SER A 120 24.39 -0.91 20.88
CA SER A 120 23.75 0.12 20.06
C SER A 120 22.22 -0.02 19.98
N LEU A 121 21.73 -1.25 19.82
CA LEU A 121 20.30 -1.57 19.74
C LEU A 121 19.62 -1.48 21.11
N THR A 122 20.35 -1.80 22.18
CA THR A 122 19.84 -1.67 23.56
C THR A 122 19.39 -0.23 23.84
N ARG A 123 20.11 0.80 23.35
CA ARG A 123 19.74 2.22 23.54
C ARG A 123 18.47 2.61 22.77
N ILE A 124 18.26 2.04 21.58
CA ILE A 124 17.04 2.26 20.79
C ILE A 124 15.85 1.57 21.46
N VAL A 125 16.08 0.39 22.04
CA VAL A 125 15.05 -0.52 22.61
C VAL A 125 14.72 -0.20 24.08
N SER A 126 15.63 0.42 24.84
CA SER A 126 15.47 0.67 26.28
C SER A 126 14.32 1.61 26.66
N GLY A 127 13.65 2.24 25.68
CA GLY A 127 12.48 3.10 25.87
C GLY A 127 11.12 2.41 25.61
N MET A 128 11.08 1.07 25.54
CA MET A 128 9.84 0.31 25.40
C MET A 128 9.01 0.35 26.70
N GLU A 129 8.27 1.43 26.89
CA GLU A 129 7.18 1.49 27.86
C GLU A 129 5.85 1.29 27.12
N ASP A 130 5.25 0.11 27.34
CA ASP A 130 3.94 -0.36 26.88
C ASP A 130 3.68 -0.35 25.35
N GLY A 131 3.72 -1.53 24.72
CA GLY A 131 3.21 -1.78 23.36
C GLY A 131 4.26 -2.01 22.28
N ASN A 132 3.80 -2.21 21.03
CA ASN A 132 4.65 -2.22 19.85
C ASN A 132 5.25 -0.83 19.63
N CYS A 133 6.56 -0.73 19.44
CA CYS A 133 7.24 0.55 19.27
C CYS A 133 7.60 0.81 17.81
N MET A 134 7.37 2.04 17.36
CA MET A 134 7.76 2.54 16.04
C MET A 134 8.70 3.71 16.21
N TYR A 135 9.83 3.67 15.51
CA TYR A 135 10.84 4.72 15.46
C TYR A 135 10.98 5.21 14.01
N GLY A 136 11.30 6.49 13.84
CA GLY A 136 11.64 7.05 12.55
C GLY A 136 12.79 8.02 12.66
N TRP A 137 13.70 7.98 11.71
CA TRP A 137 14.82 8.91 11.57
C TRP A 137 14.77 9.54 10.20
N MET A 138 15.05 10.84 10.15
CA MET A 138 14.83 11.66 8.98
C MET A 138 16.06 12.47 8.66
N GLY A 139 16.54 12.36 7.43
CA GLY A 139 17.69 13.11 6.96
C GLY A 139 17.51 13.62 5.53
N PRO A 140 18.51 14.35 5.02
CA PRO A 140 18.39 15.05 3.74
C PRO A 140 18.21 14.12 2.54
N ARG A 141 18.85 12.95 2.55
CA ARG A 141 18.88 11.99 1.41
C ARG A 141 18.01 10.75 1.62
N MET A 142 17.51 10.55 2.84
CA MET A 142 16.73 9.37 3.20
C MET A 142 15.93 9.55 4.48
N HIS A 143 14.93 8.68 4.66
CA HIS A 143 14.37 8.40 5.97
C HIS A 143 14.35 6.89 6.21
N ILE A 144 14.45 6.50 7.48
CA ILE A 144 14.35 5.10 7.90
C ILE A 144 13.38 5.00 9.07
N SER A 145 12.51 4.00 9.04
CA SER A 145 11.62 3.66 10.13
C SER A 145 11.85 2.22 10.59
N MET A 146 11.62 1.99 11.87
CA MET A 146 11.78 0.69 12.51
C MET A 146 10.56 0.39 13.36
N GLY A 147 10.04 -0.83 13.25
CA GLY A 147 8.99 -1.35 14.10
C GLY A 147 9.48 -2.56 14.86
N ILE A 148 9.18 -2.59 16.16
CA ILE A 148 9.56 -3.68 17.05
C ILE A 148 8.33 -4.14 17.82
N LYS A 149 8.09 -5.46 17.82
CA LYS A 149 7.00 -6.06 18.60
C LYS A 149 7.33 -6.14 20.09
N ILE A 150 6.30 -6.07 20.92
CA ILE A 150 6.38 -5.99 22.39
C ILE A 150 7.14 -7.17 23.04
N ASP A 151 7.11 -8.36 22.45
CA ASP A 151 7.82 -9.54 22.96
C ASP A 151 9.32 -9.55 22.57
N GLY A 152 9.78 -8.49 21.90
CA GLY A 152 11.10 -8.38 21.30
C GLY A 152 11.34 -9.45 20.23
N GLY A 153 10.31 -10.14 19.75
CA GLY A 153 10.43 -11.28 18.85
C GLY A 153 10.72 -10.87 17.42
N GLU A 154 10.17 -9.74 16.97
CA GLU A 154 10.25 -9.30 15.58
C GLU A 154 10.67 -7.83 15.49
N LEU A 155 11.66 -7.56 14.63
CA LEU A 155 12.04 -6.23 14.20
C LEU A 155 11.93 -6.16 12.68
N PHE A 156 11.27 -5.13 12.17
CA PHE A 156 11.29 -4.81 10.75
C PHE A 156 11.72 -3.36 10.58
N TRP A 157 12.38 -3.08 9.47
CA TRP A 157 12.76 -1.72 9.10
C TRP A 157 12.45 -1.43 7.65
N TYR A 158 12.24 -0.15 7.37
CA TYR A 158 11.95 0.40 6.07
C TYR A 158 12.82 1.64 5.87
N ALA A 159 13.56 1.71 4.77
CA ALA A 159 14.30 2.89 4.35
C ALA A 159 13.78 3.35 2.99
N CYS A 160 13.46 4.63 2.87
CA CYS A 160 13.30 5.29 1.59
C CYS A 160 14.50 6.21 1.38
N HIS A 161 15.23 6.00 0.31
CA HIS A 161 16.48 6.71 0.04
C HIS A 161 16.59 7.07 -1.44
N GLU A 162 17.42 8.06 -1.75
CA GLU A 162 17.82 8.36 -3.12
C GLU A 162 18.39 7.12 -3.81
N ALA A 163 18.06 6.95 -5.08
CA ALA A 163 18.64 5.90 -5.89
C ALA A 163 20.14 6.14 -6.09
N ALA A 164 20.92 5.06 -6.04
CA ALA A 164 22.32 5.09 -6.43
C ALA A 164 22.46 5.44 -7.91
N SER A 165 23.55 6.13 -8.26
CA SER A 165 23.91 6.39 -9.67
C SER A 165 24.12 5.09 -10.45
N VAL A 166 24.67 4.06 -9.78
CA VAL A 166 24.80 2.69 -10.27
C VAL A 166 23.94 1.78 -9.39
N PRO A 167 22.93 1.07 -9.94
CA PRO A 167 22.08 0.18 -9.15
C PRO A 167 22.90 -0.91 -8.43
N PRO A 168 22.65 -1.14 -7.12
CA PRO A 168 23.29 -2.21 -6.38
C PRO A 168 23.01 -3.58 -7.00
N LYS A 169 24.02 -4.46 -7.01
CA LYS A 169 23.90 -5.81 -7.57
C LYS A 169 23.45 -6.86 -6.57
N ASN A 170 23.60 -6.57 -5.28
CA ASN A 170 23.28 -7.49 -4.18
C ASN A 170 22.88 -6.70 -2.92
N ASN A 171 22.46 -7.44 -1.89
CA ASN A 171 21.98 -6.84 -0.64
C ASN A 171 23.08 -6.06 0.09
N SER A 172 24.33 -6.52 0.03
CA SER A 172 25.46 -5.81 0.69
C SER A 172 25.68 -4.44 0.06
N GLU A 173 25.76 -4.37 -1.27
CA GLU A 173 25.91 -3.10 -1.99
C GLU A 173 24.71 -2.15 -1.73
N ALA A 174 23.50 -2.70 -1.61
CA ALA A 174 22.31 -1.90 -1.28
C ALA A 174 22.38 -1.35 0.15
N ILE A 175 22.88 -2.14 1.11
CA ILE A 175 23.10 -1.68 2.49
C ILE A 175 24.22 -0.64 2.53
N ASP A 176 25.33 -0.85 1.82
CA ASP A 176 26.43 0.11 1.79
C ASP A 176 25.99 1.46 1.22
N HIS A 177 25.13 1.46 0.19
CA HIS A 177 24.51 2.70 -0.32
C HIS A 177 23.59 3.38 0.71
N ILE A 178 22.79 2.62 1.45
CA ILE A 178 21.97 3.15 2.56
C ILE A 178 22.86 3.82 3.62
N LEU A 179 24.00 3.20 3.96
CA LEU A 179 24.96 3.74 4.92
C LEU A 179 25.67 4.99 4.40
N GLU A 180 25.90 5.09 3.09
CA GLU A 180 26.39 6.31 2.45
C GLU A 180 25.37 7.46 2.59
N CYS A 181 24.08 7.18 2.34
CA CYS A 181 22.99 8.14 2.48
C CYS A 181 22.80 8.68 3.92
N MET A 182 23.33 8.00 4.93
CA MET A 182 23.30 8.42 6.34
C MET A 182 24.70 8.66 6.94
N SER A 183 25.71 8.89 6.10
CA SER A 183 27.12 9.01 6.54
C SER A 183 27.37 10.12 7.57
N ASP A 184 26.55 11.17 7.56
CA ASP A 184 26.60 12.33 8.46
C ASP A 184 25.62 12.24 9.64
N TRP A 185 24.96 11.10 9.84
CA TRP A 185 23.97 10.95 10.90
C TRP A 185 24.62 10.65 12.24
N ALA A 186 24.13 11.30 13.31
CA ALA A 186 24.60 11.06 14.67
C ALA A 186 24.35 9.62 15.16
N MET A 187 23.31 8.97 14.63
CA MET A 187 22.89 7.61 14.99
C MET A 187 23.33 6.56 13.94
N ARG A 188 24.27 6.91 13.06
CA ARG A 188 24.70 6.06 11.94
C ARG A 188 25.13 4.67 12.41
N ASP A 189 26.00 4.61 13.42
CA ASP A 189 26.59 3.35 13.86
C ASP A 189 25.54 2.43 14.51
N GLU A 190 24.57 3.00 15.22
CA GLU A 190 23.45 2.24 15.75
C GLU A 190 22.57 1.69 14.64
N LEU A 191 22.20 2.51 13.65
CA LEU A 191 21.38 2.08 12.51
C LEU A 191 22.12 1.07 11.63
N GLU A 192 23.43 1.20 11.47
CA GLU A 192 24.30 0.24 10.74
C GLU A 192 24.18 -1.17 11.32
N SER A 193 24.25 -1.27 12.65
CA SER A 193 24.10 -2.54 13.35
C SER A 193 22.74 -3.20 13.08
N VAL A 194 21.69 -2.42 12.78
CA VAL A 194 20.37 -2.97 12.42
C VAL A 194 20.35 -3.40 10.96
N VAL A 195 20.71 -2.50 10.04
CA VAL A 195 20.52 -2.74 8.59
C VAL A 195 21.44 -3.83 8.06
N ARG A 196 22.61 -4.06 8.67
CA ARG A 196 23.53 -5.15 8.28
C ARG A 196 23.07 -6.53 8.72
N ASN A 197 22.30 -6.64 9.80
CA ASN A 197 22.00 -7.94 10.40
C ASN A 197 20.79 -8.65 9.80
N VAL A 198 20.22 -8.17 8.69
CA VAL A 198 18.98 -8.72 8.11
C VAL A 198 19.11 -10.21 7.84
N SER A 199 18.11 -10.98 8.29
CA SER A 199 18.09 -12.43 8.09
C SER A 199 18.13 -12.79 6.61
N GLU A 200 18.78 -13.90 6.29
CA GLU A 200 18.87 -14.37 4.90
C GLU A 200 17.48 -14.52 4.26
N GLY A 201 17.34 -14.06 3.01
CA GLY A 201 16.05 -14.06 2.30
C GLY A 201 14.99 -13.09 2.84
N ARG A 202 15.32 -12.23 3.81
CA ARG A 202 14.39 -11.26 4.44
C ARG A 202 14.70 -9.80 4.09
N PHE A 203 15.43 -9.58 3.00
CA PHE A 203 15.78 -8.26 2.48
C PHE A 203 15.10 -8.01 1.13
N ILE A 204 14.51 -6.84 0.96
CA ILE A 204 13.87 -6.42 -0.29
C ILE A 204 14.30 -4.99 -0.60
N SER A 205 14.82 -4.74 -1.81
CA SER A 205 15.11 -3.39 -2.31
C SER A 205 14.43 -3.21 -3.67
N GLN A 206 13.60 -2.17 -3.80
CA GLN A 206 12.78 -1.94 -4.98
C GLN A 206 12.73 -0.45 -5.33
N LYS A 207 12.89 -0.14 -6.62
CA LYS A 207 12.66 1.22 -7.13
C LYS A 207 11.23 1.64 -6.89
N LEU A 208 11.05 2.88 -6.45
CA LEU A 208 9.74 3.50 -6.32
C LEU A 208 9.32 4.05 -7.69
N VAL A 209 8.24 3.50 -8.23
CA VAL A 209 7.67 3.89 -9.52
C VAL A 209 6.26 4.43 -9.34
N VAL A 210 5.96 5.55 -10.00
CA VAL A 210 4.59 6.06 -10.13
C VAL A 210 3.97 5.44 -11.37
N THR A 211 2.75 4.98 -11.25
CA THR A 211 2.01 4.35 -12.34
C THR A 211 0.99 5.31 -12.93
N THR A 212 0.78 5.22 -14.24
CA THR A 212 -0.30 5.97 -14.92
C THR A 212 -1.66 5.39 -14.53
N ALA A 213 -2.62 6.25 -14.22
CA ALA A 213 -4.01 5.82 -14.00
C ALA A 213 -4.59 5.24 -15.30
N LEU A 214 -5.23 4.07 -15.20
CA LEU A 214 -6.01 3.50 -16.29
C LEU A 214 -7.22 4.40 -16.59
N LYS A 215 -7.72 4.39 -17.82
CA LYS A 215 -8.96 5.10 -18.19
C LYS A 215 -10.21 4.37 -17.72
N SER A 216 -10.12 3.04 -17.57
CA SER A 216 -11.18 2.16 -17.10
C SER A 216 -10.54 0.89 -16.54
N TRP A 217 -11.22 0.26 -15.59
CA TRP A 217 -10.87 -1.02 -14.99
C TRP A 217 -11.63 -2.18 -15.63
N LEU A 218 -12.53 -1.90 -16.57
CA LEU A 218 -13.47 -2.86 -17.11
C LEU A 218 -13.04 -3.36 -18.49
N SER A 219 -13.47 -4.58 -18.81
CA SER A 219 -13.50 -5.06 -20.18
C SER A 219 -14.58 -4.39 -21.02
N PRO A 220 -14.49 -4.46 -22.36
CA PRO A 220 -15.48 -3.89 -23.26
C PRO A 220 -16.92 -4.34 -22.97
N ARG A 221 -17.16 -5.62 -22.66
CA ARG A 221 -18.48 -6.14 -22.29
C ARG A 221 -18.78 -6.07 -20.80
N ARG A 222 -17.86 -5.54 -20.01
CA ARG A 222 -18.01 -5.32 -18.56
C ARG A 222 -18.34 -6.61 -17.80
N ARG A 223 -17.75 -7.72 -18.23
CA ARG A 223 -17.75 -9.00 -17.49
C ARG A 223 -16.42 -9.31 -16.85
N MET A 224 -15.42 -8.45 -17.04
CA MET A 224 -14.14 -8.56 -16.37
C MET A 224 -13.75 -7.22 -15.76
N ILE A 225 -13.13 -7.25 -14.58
CA ILE A 225 -12.65 -6.07 -13.87
C ILE A 225 -11.25 -6.32 -13.32
N VAL A 226 -10.38 -5.31 -13.38
CA VAL A 226 -9.09 -5.30 -12.67
C VAL A 226 -9.22 -4.55 -11.34
N ILE A 227 -8.61 -5.08 -10.28
CA ILE A 227 -8.63 -4.46 -8.93
C ILE A 227 -7.25 -4.49 -8.27
N GLY A 228 -7.09 -3.75 -7.18
CA GLY A 228 -5.83 -3.63 -6.44
C GLY A 228 -4.70 -3.08 -7.30
N ASP A 229 -3.47 -3.57 -7.09
CA ASP A 229 -2.30 -3.10 -7.84
C ASP A 229 -2.39 -3.35 -9.36
N ALA A 230 -3.25 -4.26 -9.83
CA ALA A 230 -3.51 -4.42 -11.25
C ALA A 230 -4.18 -3.18 -11.85
N ALA A 231 -5.00 -2.47 -11.06
CA ALA A 231 -5.74 -1.28 -11.45
C ALA A 231 -5.08 0.04 -11.03
N HIS A 232 -4.57 0.11 -9.79
CA HIS A 232 -4.15 1.37 -9.16
C HIS A 232 -2.95 1.22 -8.21
N ALA A 233 -1.89 0.52 -8.66
CA ALA A 233 -0.67 0.35 -7.88
C ALA A 233 -0.17 1.66 -7.26
N ALA A 234 -0.23 1.75 -5.93
CA ALA A 234 0.17 2.91 -5.15
C ALA A 234 1.64 2.78 -4.70
N LEU A 235 2.31 3.92 -4.51
CA LEU A 235 3.63 3.92 -3.89
C LEU A 235 3.54 3.34 -2.47
N PRO A 236 4.45 2.44 -2.06
CA PRO A 236 4.45 1.89 -0.71
C PRO A 236 4.57 2.93 0.40
N THR A 237 5.14 4.10 0.11
CA THR A 237 5.19 5.25 1.02
C THR A 237 3.82 5.75 1.45
N SER A 238 2.76 5.46 0.68
CA SER A 238 1.38 5.83 1.04
C SER A 238 0.79 4.97 2.16
N GLY A 239 1.31 3.76 2.37
CA GLY A 239 0.71 2.78 3.29
C GLY A 239 -0.68 2.25 2.86
N GLN A 240 -1.21 2.65 1.70
CA GLN A 240 -2.62 2.44 1.37
C GLN A 240 -2.91 1.40 0.28
N GLY A 241 -1.91 0.88 -0.44
CA GLY A 241 -2.15 -0.04 -1.57
C GLY A 241 -2.99 -1.27 -1.20
N GLY A 242 -2.58 -1.99 -0.14
CA GLY A 242 -3.33 -3.17 0.35
C GLY A 242 -4.74 -2.82 0.84
N THR A 243 -4.89 -1.71 1.57
CA THR A 243 -6.19 -1.22 2.05
C THR A 243 -7.13 -0.89 0.90
N GLN A 244 -6.63 -0.24 -0.17
CA GLN A 244 -7.44 0.07 -1.34
C GLN A 244 -7.87 -1.18 -2.11
N ALA A 245 -7.02 -2.21 -2.19
CA ALA A 245 -7.41 -3.51 -2.77
C ALA A 245 -8.52 -4.21 -1.95
N ILE A 246 -8.50 -4.07 -0.62
CA ILE A 246 -9.58 -4.57 0.26
C ILE A 246 -10.86 -3.77 0.06
N GLU A 247 -10.78 -2.43 -0.04
CA GLU A 247 -11.94 -1.60 -0.38
C GLU A 247 -12.53 -2.03 -1.74
N ASP A 248 -11.71 -2.29 -2.76
CA ASP A 248 -12.22 -2.76 -4.07
C ASP A 248 -13.01 -4.06 -3.94
N ALA A 249 -12.48 -5.04 -3.20
CA ALA A 249 -13.13 -6.33 -3.01
C ALA A 249 -14.48 -6.19 -2.28
N ALA A 250 -14.53 -5.35 -1.24
CA ALA A 250 -15.76 -5.10 -0.48
C ALA A 250 -16.84 -4.40 -1.32
N VAL A 251 -16.46 -3.33 -2.03
CA VAL A 251 -17.39 -2.60 -2.91
C VAL A 251 -17.89 -3.50 -4.04
N LEU A 252 -17.00 -4.30 -4.64
CA LEU A 252 -17.36 -5.23 -5.70
C LEU A 252 -18.34 -6.30 -5.24
N ALA A 253 -18.10 -6.91 -4.08
CA ALA A 253 -18.99 -7.93 -3.52
C ALA A 253 -20.40 -7.37 -3.26
N ILE A 254 -20.50 -6.18 -2.67
CA ILE A 254 -21.79 -5.51 -2.41
C ILE A 254 -22.48 -5.11 -3.71
N ALA A 255 -21.74 -4.60 -4.70
CA ALA A 255 -22.32 -4.24 -5.98
C ALA A 255 -22.89 -5.47 -6.72
N LEU A 256 -22.22 -6.63 -6.64
CA LEU A 256 -22.71 -7.90 -7.17
C LEU A 256 -23.96 -8.39 -6.42
N GLU A 257 -24.00 -8.25 -5.10
CA GLU A 257 -25.19 -8.56 -4.29
C GLU A 257 -26.39 -7.71 -4.71
N LEU A 258 -26.22 -6.39 -4.79
CA LEU A 258 -27.30 -5.43 -5.04
C LEU A 258 -27.79 -5.42 -6.49
N ALA A 259 -26.91 -5.63 -7.47
CA ALA A 259 -27.31 -5.75 -8.88
C ALA A 259 -27.97 -7.11 -9.16
N GLY A 260 -27.55 -8.15 -8.45
CA GLY A 260 -27.98 -9.52 -8.66
C GLY A 260 -27.37 -10.15 -9.92
N LYS A 261 -27.59 -11.46 -10.08
CA LYS A 261 -26.99 -12.27 -11.16
C LYS A 261 -27.37 -11.83 -12.57
N GLN A 262 -28.48 -11.10 -12.72
CA GLN A 262 -28.99 -10.69 -14.02
C GLN A 262 -28.28 -9.45 -14.59
N ASP A 263 -27.53 -8.70 -13.77
CA ASP A 263 -26.94 -7.43 -14.18
C ASP A 263 -25.49 -7.28 -13.70
N ILE A 264 -24.69 -8.30 -14.01
CA ILE A 264 -23.23 -8.32 -13.75
C ILE A 264 -22.52 -7.11 -14.36
N PRO A 265 -22.80 -6.69 -15.62
CA PRO A 265 -22.24 -5.47 -16.19
C PRO A 265 -22.50 -4.21 -15.34
N LEU A 266 -23.70 -4.08 -14.76
CA LEU A 266 -24.00 -2.97 -13.86
C LEU A 266 -23.18 -3.04 -12.58
N ALA A 267 -23.08 -4.22 -11.94
CA ALA A 267 -22.29 -4.39 -10.72
C ALA A 267 -20.83 -3.94 -10.91
N LEU A 268 -20.18 -4.39 -11.99
CA LEU A 268 -18.78 -4.02 -12.26
C LEU A 268 -18.66 -2.53 -12.58
N SER A 269 -19.63 -1.97 -13.32
CA SER A 269 -19.68 -0.54 -13.63
C SER A 269 -19.84 0.34 -12.39
N VAL A 270 -20.75 -0.04 -11.48
CA VAL A 270 -20.96 0.67 -10.21
C VAL A 270 -19.70 0.59 -9.34
N THR A 271 -19.05 -0.58 -9.31
CA THR A 271 -17.78 -0.76 -8.61
C THR A 271 -16.74 0.24 -9.11
N GLU A 272 -16.53 0.33 -10.43
CA GLU A 272 -15.62 1.30 -11.03
C GLU A 272 -16.01 2.74 -10.65
N LYS A 273 -17.28 3.12 -10.78
CA LYS A 273 -17.75 4.48 -10.44
C LYS A 273 -17.47 4.88 -8.99
N ILE A 274 -17.66 3.96 -8.04
CA ILE A 274 -17.44 4.22 -6.61
C ILE A 274 -15.94 4.26 -6.27
N ARG A 275 -15.14 3.41 -6.89
CA ARG A 275 -13.73 3.19 -6.51
C ARG A 275 -12.74 4.04 -7.28
N PHE A 276 -12.98 4.27 -8.56
CA PHE A 276 -11.97 4.77 -9.50
C PHE A 276 -11.33 6.08 -9.06
N LYS A 277 -12.16 7.11 -8.79
CA LYS A 277 -11.63 8.44 -8.45
C LYS A 277 -10.94 8.45 -7.09
N ARG A 278 -11.47 7.70 -6.12
CA ARG A 278 -10.88 7.55 -4.78
C ARG A 278 -9.51 6.88 -4.85
N ALA A 279 -9.42 5.71 -5.49
CA ALA A 279 -8.17 4.98 -5.65
C ALA A 279 -7.14 5.81 -6.44
N GLN A 280 -7.56 6.50 -7.51
CA GLN A 280 -6.70 7.40 -8.30
C GLN A 280 -6.14 8.53 -7.43
N LEU A 281 -6.97 9.16 -6.60
CA LEU A 281 -6.53 10.28 -5.76
C LEU A 281 -5.53 9.82 -4.69
N ILE A 282 -5.73 8.64 -4.12
CA ILE A 282 -4.82 8.03 -3.14
C ILE A 282 -3.50 7.61 -3.80
N GLN A 283 -3.55 7.04 -5.01
CA GLN A 283 -2.39 6.72 -5.82
C GLN A 283 -1.53 7.97 -6.09
N GLN A 284 -2.16 9.08 -6.50
CA GLN A 284 -1.50 10.38 -6.68
C GLN A 284 -0.93 10.92 -5.36
N GLY A 285 -1.69 10.77 -4.27
CA GLY A 285 -1.26 11.11 -2.92
C GLY A 285 0.02 10.42 -2.48
N GLY A 286 0.26 9.18 -2.93
CA GLY A 286 1.52 8.47 -2.65
C GLY A 286 2.77 9.23 -3.08
N LEU A 287 2.70 9.99 -4.18
CA LEU A 287 3.81 10.85 -4.62
C LEU A 287 3.95 12.09 -3.73
N ALA A 288 2.83 12.67 -3.27
CA ALA A 288 2.86 13.78 -2.32
C ALA A 288 3.48 13.35 -0.99
N VAL A 289 3.13 12.16 -0.48
CA VAL A 289 3.71 11.58 0.74
C VAL A 289 5.20 11.25 0.54
N LEU A 290 5.59 10.69 -0.61
CA LEU A 290 7.00 10.47 -0.93
C LEU A 290 7.78 11.78 -0.92
N LYS A 291 7.30 12.82 -1.60
CA LYS A 291 7.93 14.15 -1.61
C LYS A 291 7.97 14.76 -0.21
N PHE A 292 6.92 14.62 0.58
CA PHE A 292 6.90 15.07 1.98
C PHE A 292 7.96 14.35 2.84
N GLY A 293 8.16 13.05 2.61
CA GLY A 293 9.18 12.26 3.32
C GLY A 293 10.62 12.55 2.86
N MET A 294 10.82 12.90 1.59
CA MET A 294 12.13 13.06 0.96
C MET A 294 12.61 14.51 0.79
N ASN A 295 11.73 15.48 0.59
CA ASN A 295 12.08 16.91 0.45
C ASN A 295 12.07 17.64 1.81
N ARG A 296 12.62 17.01 2.85
CA ARG A 296 12.75 17.64 4.17
C ARG A 296 14.05 18.45 4.24
N SER A 297 14.01 19.67 3.72
CA SER A 297 15.19 20.56 3.70
C SER A 297 15.26 21.50 4.90
N ASP A 298 14.14 21.76 5.59
CA ASP A 298 14.09 22.68 6.73
C ASP A 298 13.91 21.94 8.06
N PHE A 299 14.99 21.32 8.53
CA PHE A 299 15.00 20.67 9.84
C PHE A 299 14.83 21.66 10.99
N GLU A 300 15.19 22.93 10.80
CA GLU A 300 14.94 23.98 11.78
C GLU A 300 13.43 24.23 11.97
N LEU A 301 12.66 24.18 10.89
CA LEU A 301 11.20 24.25 10.97
C LEU A 301 10.62 23.06 11.75
N PHE A 302 11.09 21.83 11.51
CA PHE A 302 10.62 20.66 12.28
C PHE A 302 11.01 20.74 13.76
N ARG A 303 12.17 21.29 14.09
CA ARG A 303 12.57 21.52 15.49
C ARG A 303 11.70 22.57 16.18
N LYS A 304 11.27 23.60 15.45
CA LYS A 304 10.36 24.65 15.96
C LYS A 304 8.92 24.17 16.10
N ASP A 305 8.44 23.38 15.15
CA ASP A 305 7.11 22.75 15.21
C ASP A 305 7.20 21.25 14.86
N PRO A 306 7.45 20.39 15.88
CA PRO A 306 7.59 18.96 15.67
C PRO A 306 6.30 18.28 15.16
N ASN A 307 5.14 18.93 15.24
CA ASN A 307 3.89 18.39 14.66
C ASN A 307 3.95 18.29 13.14
N LEU A 308 4.79 19.11 12.48
CA LEU A 308 5.00 19.02 11.04
C LEU A 308 5.76 17.76 10.63
N ALA A 309 6.42 17.09 11.58
CA ALA A 309 7.14 15.84 11.31
C ALA A 309 6.22 14.62 11.27
N ARG A 310 5.00 14.72 11.79
CA ARG A 310 4.06 13.59 11.92
C ARG A 310 3.68 13.01 10.54
N PRO A 311 3.44 11.69 10.44
CA PRO A 311 2.93 11.10 9.21
C PRO A 311 1.56 11.66 8.83
N PRO A 312 1.29 11.91 7.53
CA PRO A 312 -0.04 12.31 7.06
C PRO A 312 -1.11 11.26 7.41
N HIS A 313 -2.28 11.71 7.85
CA HIS A 313 -3.41 10.87 8.24
C HIS A 313 -4.74 11.56 7.87
N PRO A 314 -5.05 11.70 6.56
CA PRO A 314 -6.29 12.32 6.11
C PRO A 314 -7.54 11.49 6.50
N ALA A 315 -8.43 12.07 7.30
CA ALA A 315 -9.65 11.42 7.78
C ALA A 315 -10.53 10.84 6.65
N TRP A 316 -10.65 11.53 5.51
CA TRP A 316 -11.42 11.04 4.36
C TRP A 316 -10.88 9.71 3.80
N ILE A 317 -9.63 9.36 4.08
CA ILE A 317 -9.07 8.05 3.75
C ILE A 317 -9.32 7.05 4.88
N PHE A 318 -8.86 7.38 6.09
CA PHE A 318 -8.75 6.44 7.22
C PHE A 318 -10.06 6.17 7.95
N ASP A 319 -10.99 7.13 7.95
CA ASP A 319 -12.30 7.01 8.62
C ASP A 319 -13.41 6.60 7.63
N HIS A 320 -13.06 6.28 6.38
CA HIS A 320 -14.04 5.91 5.36
C HIS A 320 -14.53 4.48 5.52
N ASP A 321 -15.84 4.32 5.67
CA ASP A 321 -16.50 3.02 5.54
C ASP A 321 -16.97 2.80 4.09
N CYS A 322 -16.23 1.96 3.35
CA CYS A 322 -16.56 1.64 1.97
C CYS A 322 -17.83 0.78 1.82
N GLN A 323 -18.21 0.01 2.84
CA GLN A 323 -19.39 -0.86 2.76
C GLN A 323 -20.65 -0.04 2.95
N GLU A 324 -20.71 0.76 4.03
CA GLU A 324 -21.82 1.68 4.28
C GLU A 324 -22.03 2.63 3.09
N TYR A 325 -20.93 3.21 2.60
CA TYR A 325 -20.97 4.09 1.43
C TYR A 325 -21.55 3.39 0.20
N THR A 326 -21.16 2.14 -0.06
CA THR A 326 -21.64 1.40 -1.23
C THR A 326 -23.12 1.11 -1.14
N TYR A 327 -23.62 0.63 0.01
CA TYR A 327 -25.07 0.40 0.19
C TYR A 327 -25.87 1.69 0.01
N ARG A 328 -25.37 2.82 0.50
CA ARG A 328 -26.02 4.13 0.36
C ARG A 328 -26.03 4.64 -1.08
N GLU A 329 -24.90 4.57 -1.76
CA GLU A 329 -24.70 5.23 -3.07
C GLU A 329 -25.00 4.31 -4.26
N PHE A 330 -25.22 3.01 -4.05
CA PHE A 330 -25.42 2.04 -5.14
C PHE A 330 -26.51 2.49 -6.12
N ALA A 331 -27.67 2.91 -5.63
CA ALA A 331 -28.78 3.31 -6.49
C ALA A 331 -28.44 4.54 -7.36
N ALA A 332 -27.76 5.54 -6.79
CA ALA A 332 -27.34 6.73 -7.51
C ALA A 332 -26.25 6.41 -8.55
N ALA A 333 -25.27 5.59 -8.20
CA ALA A 333 -24.23 5.14 -9.12
C ALA A 333 -24.82 4.28 -10.25
N ALA A 334 -25.77 3.39 -9.94
CA ALA A 334 -26.46 2.55 -10.92
C ALA A 334 -27.28 3.37 -11.92
N GLU A 335 -27.99 4.39 -11.44
CA GLU A 335 -28.73 5.31 -12.32
C GLU A 335 -27.78 6.11 -13.22
N ALA A 336 -26.63 6.55 -12.70
CA ALA A 336 -25.61 7.21 -13.51
C ALA A 336 -25.06 6.28 -14.60
N VAL A 337 -24.81 4.99 -14.29
CA VAL A 337 -24.39 3.99 -15.28
C VAL A 337 -25.45 3.79 -16.37
N ARG A 338 -26.73 3.62 -15.99
CA ARG A 338 -27.84 3.36 -16.93
C ARG A 338 -28.16 4.56 -17.82
N SER A 339 -28.13 5.76 -17.25
CA SER A 339 -28.43 7.00 -17.97
C SER A 339 -27.24 7.57 -18.74
N GLY A 340 -26.03 7.04 -18.53
CA GLY A 340 -24.79 7.56 -19.11
C GLY A 340 -24.34 8.91 -18.51
N LYS A 341 -24.95 9.34 -17.39
CA LYS A 341 -24.59 10.59 -16.70
C LYS A 341 -23.35 10.40 -15.83
N ASP A 342 -22.75 11.52 -15.45
CA ASP A 342 -21.66 11.53 -14.49
C ASP A 342 -22.17 11.21 -13.08
N TYR A 343 -21.41 10.36 -12.38
CA TYR A 343 -21.55 10.12 -10.95
C TYR A 343 -20.47 10.93 -10.24
N VAL A 344 -20.88 11.75 -9.27
CA VAL A 344 -19.97 12.58 -8.47
C VAL A 344 -19.74 11.88 -7.13
N PRO A 345 -18.58 11.22 -6.92
CA PRO A 345 -18.30 10.53 -5.67
C PRO A 345 -18.10 11.51 -4.52
N THR A 346 -18.66 11.17 -3.35
CA THR A 346 -18.52 11.93 -2.10
C THR A 346 -17.57 11.24 -1.10
N ASN A 347 -16.92 10.14 -1.50
CA ASN A 347 -15.86 9.46 -0.74
C ASN A 347 -14.45 10.02 -0.98
N ILE A 348 -14.38 11.26 -1.48
CA ILE A 348 -13.17 12.04 -1.76
C ILE A 348 -13.41 13.51 -1.35
N PRO A 349 -12.36 14.34 -1.24
CA PRO A 349 -12.51 15.79 -1.07
C PRO A 349 -13.36 16.41 -2.19
N ALA A 350 -14.16 17.43 -1.86
CA ALA A 350 -15.15 18.02 -2.77
C ALA A 350 -14.54 18.66 -4.04
N ASP A 351 -13.30 19.11 -3.97
CA ASP A 351 -12.53 19.62 -5.12
C ASP A 351 -11.74 18.54 -5.88
N GLY A 352 -11.78 17.31 -5.39
CA GLY A 352 -11.08 16.18 -6.00
C GLY A 352 -9.56 16.25 -5.91
N GLU A 353 -9.01 17.04 -4.97
CA GLU A 353 -7.56 17.21 -4.79
C GLU A 353 -7.04 16.48 -3.54
N TYR A 354 -5.89 15.83 -3.69
CA TYR A 354 -5.19 15.22 -2.56
C TYR A 354 -4.41 16.31 -1.82
N ARG A 355 -4.59 16.39 -0.51
CA ARG A 355 -3.80 17.27 0.36
C ARG A 355 -3.18 16.47 1.48
N ILE A 356 -1.94 16.82 1.81
CA ILE A 356 -1.34 16.39 3.07
C ILE A 356 -2.21 16.99 4.18
N ALA A 357 -2.89 16.10 4.90
CA ALA A 357 -3.73 16.44 6.01
C ALA A 357 -3.43 15.46 7.14
N TYR A 358 -3.79 15.88 8.34
CA TYR A 358 -3.56 15.15 9.55
C TYR A 358 -4.87 15.00 10.30
N ASP A 359 -4.95 14.03 11.19
CA ASP A 359 -6.09 13.96 12.11
C ASP A 359 -6.15 15.26 12.95
N SER A 360 -7.38 15.71 13.15
CA SER A 360 -7.74 16.87 13.96
C SER A 360 -7.91 16.51 15.45
N LYS A 361 -7.90 15.22 15.78
CA LYS A 361 -8.06 14.70 17.14
C LYS A 361 -6.77 14.54 17.92
#